data_AF-A0A410S3F0-F1
#
_entry.id   AF-A0A410S3F0-F1
#
_cell.length_a   1.000
_cell.length_b   1.000
_cell.length_c   1.000
_cell.angle_alpha   90.00
_cell.angle_beta   90.00
_cell.angle_gamma   90.00
#
_symmetry.space_group_name_H-M   'P 1'
#
loop_
_entity.id
_entity.type
_entity.pdbx_description
1 polymer ?
#
loop_
_entity_poly.entity_id
_entity_poly.type
_entity_poly.pdbx_seq_one_letter_code
_entity_poly.pdbx_strand_id
1 'polypeptide(L)'
;MGDGMSRIFELALGLVSSQDGLFLIDEVENGVHYSAQEQLWRFIFEAASQLNVQVFATTHSWDCISAFQKAASSHAEDGMLISLAQTDGDIKATVFNEGDLEIITRESIEVR
;
A
#
# COMPACT_ATOMS: atom_id res chain seq x y z
N MET A 1 -2.83 -24.52 -1.73
CA MET A 1 -2.70 -23.26 -0.95
C MET A 1 -3.58 -22.25 -1.67
N GLY A 2 -4.45 -21.51 -0.97
CA GLY A 2 -5.23 -20.45 -1.64
C GLY A 2 -4.28 -19.34 -2.09
N ASP A 3 -4.53 -18.74 -3.25
CA ASP A 3 -3.62 -17.77 -3.88
C ASP A 3 -3.21 -16.63 -2.94
N GLY A 4 -4.13 -16.15 -2.09
CA GLY A 4 -3.81 -15.12 -1.09
C GLY A 4 -2.82 -15.55 -0.01
N MET A 5 -2.82 -16.82 0.41
CA MET A 5 -1.84 -17.33 1.38
C MET A 5 -0.44 -17.43 0.76
N SER A 6 -0.36 -17.83 -0.51
CA SER A 6 0.91 -17.84 -1.25
C SER A 6 1.46 -16.42 -1.38
N ARG A 7 0.61 -15.45 -1.71
CA ARG A 7 1.00 -14.03 -1.82
C ARG A 7 1.54 -13.47 -0.52
N ILE A 8 0.85 -13.68 0.61
CA ILE A 8 1.32 -13.21 1.92
C ILE A 8 2.68 -13.83 2.26
N PHE A 9 2.87 -15.12 1.98
CA PHE A 9 4.13 -15.80 2.23
C PHE A 9 5.28 -15.25 1.36
N GLU A 10 5.03 -14.99 0.08
CA GLU A 10 5.99 -14.34 -0.82
C GLU A 10 6.39 -12.95 -0.32
N LEU A 11 5.42 -12.14 0.13
CA LEU A 11 5.69 -10.81 0.70
C LEU A 11 6.53 -10.90 1.97
N ALA A 12 6.23 -11.87 2.85
CA ALA A 12 7.01 -12.09 4.07
C ALA A 12 8.47 -12.45 3.77
N LEU A 13 8.71 -13.35 2.82
CA LEU A 13 10.06 -13.69 2.38
C LEU A 13 10.77 -12.51 1.73
N GLY A 14 10.06 -11.74 0.91
CA GLY A 14 10.58 -10.53 0.28
C GLY A 14 11.06 -9.49 1.29
N LEU A 15 10.24 -9.21 2.31
CA LEU A 15 10.57 -8.30 3.40
C LEU A 15 11.81 -8.74 4.16
N VAL A 16 11.88 -10.01 4.58
CA VAL A 16 13.04 -10.56 5.29
C VAL A 16 14.30 -10.50 4.43
N SER A 17 14.19 -10.79 3.12
CA SER A 17 15.35 -10.71 2.22
C SER A 17 15.82 -9.29 1.94
N SER A 18 14.97 -8.29 2.22
CA SER A 18 15.23 -6.87 1.97
C SER A 18 15.60 -6.09 3.24
N GLN A 19 15.88 -6.79 4.34
CA GLN A 19 16.24 -6.19 5.64
C GLN A 19 17.31 -5.09 5.48
N ASP A 20 17.11 -3.98 6.19
CA ASP A 20 17.97 -2.77 6.12
C ASP A 20 18.05 -2.14 4.72
N GLY A 21 17.02 -2.34 3.90
CA GLY A 21 17.01 -1.96 2.49
C GLY A 21 15.64 -1.51 1.96
N LEU A 22 15.42 -1.81 0.68
CA LEU A 22 14.27 -1.37 -0.11
C LEU A 22 13.50 -2.59 -0.62
N PHE A 23 12.17 -2.56 -0.50
CA PHE A 23 11.30 -3.59 -1.05
C PHE A 23 10.24 -2.98 -1.96
N LEU A 24 10.17 -3.48 -3.21
CA LEU A 24 9.24 -2.99 -4.23
C LEU A 24 8.18 -4.06 -4.50
N ILE A 25 6.92 -3.68 -4.37
CA ILE A 25 5.78 -4.57 -4.55
C ILE A 25 4.92 -4.02 -5.68
N ASP A 26 4.76 -4.79 -6.74
CA ASP A 26 3.81 -4.47 -7.80
C ASP A 26 2.47 -5.17 -7.53
N GLU A 27 1.35 -4.46 -7.68
CA GLU A 27 -0.01 -4.93 -7.40
C GLU A 27 -0.10 -5.64 -6.04
N VAL A 28 0.11 -4.90 -4.96
CA VAL A 28 0.20 -5.46 -3.59
C VAL A 28 -1.03 -6.28 -3.19
N GLU A 29 -2.22 -5.92 -3.69
CA GLU A 29 -3.48 -6.60 -3.43
C GLU A 29 -3.73 -7.87 -4.25
N ASN A 30 -2.90 -8.17 -5.24
CA ASN A 30 -3.18 -9.24 -6.19
C ASN A 30 -3.32 -10.60 -5.47
N GLY A 31 -4.44 -11.30 -5.72
CA GLY A 31 -4.76 -12.57 -5.07
C GLY A 31 -5.27 -12.45 -3.62
N VAL A 32 -5.39 -11.23 -3.07
CA VAL A 32 -5.87 -10.98 -1.70
C VAL A 32 -7.25 -10.34 -1.72
N HIS A 33 -8.23 -11.04 -1.16
CA HIS A 33 -9.61 -10.54 -1.03
C HIS A 33 -9.66 -9.24 -0.20
N TYR A 34 -10.51 -8.28 -0.60
CA TYR A 34 -10.58 -6.94 0.01
C TYR A 34 -10.70 -6.95 1.53
N SER A 35 -11.43 -7.93 2.09
CA SER A 35 -11.62 -8.09 3.54
C SER A 35 -10.33 -8.38 4.31
N ALA A 36 -9.30 -8.88 3.65
CA ALA A 36 -8.00 -9.22 4.23
C ALA A 36 -6.92 -8.17 3.94
N GLN A 37 -7.18 -7.20 3.06
CA GLN A 37 -6.18 -6.20 2.65
C GLN A 37 -5.78 -5.26 3.80
N GLU A 38 -6.69 -4.94 4.73
CA GLU A 38 -6.33 -4.13 5.91
C GLU A 38 -5.33 -4.87 6.80
N GLN A 39 -5.53 -6.18 7.01
CA GLN A 39 -4.60 -7.02 7.78
C GLN A 39 -3.28 -7.19 7.06
N LEU A 40 -3.29 -7.32 5.73
CA LEU A 40 -2.09 -7.34 4.91
C LEU A 40 -1.25 -6.07 5.12
N TRP A 41 -1.87 -4.90 5.08
CA TRP A 41 -1.17 -3.63 5.31
C TRP A 41 -0.57 -3.53 6.71
N ARG A 42 -1.34 -3.90 7.75
CA ARG A 42 -0.82 -3.95 9.13
C ARG A 42 0.42 -4.85 9.24
N PHE A 43 0.37 -6.03 8.63
CA PHE A 43 1.51 -6.93 8.55
C PHE A 43 2.72 -6.29 7.84
N ILE A 44 2.51 -5.64 6.70
CA ILE A 44 3.58 -4.96 5.95
C ILE A 44 4.21 -3.85 6.80
N PHE A 45 3.41 -3.00 7.45
CA PHE A 45 3.92 -1.92 8.32
C PHE A 45 4.76 -2.47 9.47
N GLU A 46 4.23 -3.45 10.21
CA GLU A 46 4.94 -4.05 11.34
C GLU A 46 6.25 -4.71 10.91
N ALA A 47 6.22 -5.50 9.84
CA ALA A 47 7.40 -6.19 9.34
C ALA A 47 8.44 -5.22 8.77
N ALA A 48 8.01 -4.21 8.01
CA ALA A 48 8.88 -3.17 7.47
C ALA A 48 9.58 -2.37 8.59
N SER A 49 8.83 -2.00 9.64
CA SER A 49 9.39 -1.31 10.81
C SER A 49 10.40 -2.18 11.56
N GLN A 50 10.09 -3.45 11.82
CA GLN A 50 10.96 -4.38 12.54
C GLN A 50 12.25 -4.70 11.78
N LEU A 51 12.17 -4.79 10.45
CA LEU A 51 13.29 -5.16 9.58
C LEU A 51 14.01 -3.94 8.99
N ASN A 52 13.60 -2.72 9.36
CA ASN A 52 14.14 -1.47 8.83
C ASN A 52 14.13 -1.45 7.29
N VAL A 53 12.97 -1.75 6.70
CA VAL A 53 12.78 -1.83 5.25
C VAL A 53 11.89 -0.70 4.77
N GLN A 54 12.33 0.02 3.74
CA GLN A 54 11.45 0.95 3.03
C GLN A 54 10.65 0.21 1.97
N VAL A 55 9.32 0.28 2.04
CA VAL A 55 8.42 -0.41 1.11
C VAL A 55 7.80 0.58 0.12
N PHE A 56 7.91 0.30 -1.17
CA PHE A 56 7.09 0.94 -2.20
C PHE A 56 6.15 -0.08 -2.80
N ALA A 57 4.87 0.22 -2.79
CA ALA A 57 3.83 -0.65 -3.30
C ALA A 57 2.96 0.10 -4.30
N THR A 58 2.64 -0.55 -5.42
CA THR A 58 1.67 -0.04 -6.40
C THR A 58 0.33 -0.75 -6.22
N THR A 59 -0.73 -0.05 -6.56
CA THR A 59 -2.08 -0.59 -6.59
C THR A 59 -2.94 0.18 -7.58
N HIS A 60 -3.92 -0.51 -8.16
CA HIS A 60 -5.00 0.11 -8.93
C HIS A 60 -6.34 0.02 -8.20
N SER A 61 -6.35 -0.56 -6.98
CA SER A 61 -7.56 -0.87 -6.23
C SER A 61 -7.89 0.21 -5.21
N TRP A 62 -9.08 0.80 -5.32
CA TRP A 62 -9.63 1.69 -4.31
C TRP A 62 -9.83 1.01 -2.95
N ASP A 63 -10.21 -0.26 -2.94
CA ASP A 63 -10.33 -1.05 -1.71
C ASP A 63 -8.96 -1.17 -1.01
N CYS A 64 -7.89 -1.38 -1.79
CA CYS A 64 -6.53 -1.48 -1.27
C CYS A 64 -6.06 -0.15 -0.69
N ILE A 65 -6.31 0.97 -1.37
CA ILE A 65 -6.01 2.32 -0.88
C ILE A 65 -6.79 2.61 0.41
N SER A 66 -8.07 2.27 0.45
CA SER A 66 -8.91 2.46 1.63
C SER A 66 -8.44 1.61 2.82
N ALA A 67 -8.01 0.37 2.55
CA ALA A 67 -7.43 -0.52 3.55
C ALA A 67 -6.08 -0.01 4.06
N PHE A 68 -5.23 0.53 3.17
CA PHE A 68 -3.97 1.19 3.51
C PHE A 68 -4.22 2.33 4.49
N GLN A 69 -5.18 3.21 4.21
CA GLN A 69 -5.50 4.34 5.07
C GLN A 69 -5.95 3.91 6.47
N LYS A 70 -6.81 2.89 6.57
CA LYS A 70 -7.24 2.34 7.86
C LYS A 70 -6.05 1.79 8.66
N ALA A 71 -5.15 1.06 8.00
CA ALA A 71 -3.94 0.55 8.64
C ALA A 71 -2.97 1.69 9.04
N ALA A 72 -2.75 2.66 8.15
CA ALA A 72 -1.86 3.81 8.36
C ALA A 72 -2.34 4.73 9.48
N SER A 73 -3.65 4.91 9.68
CA SER A 73 -4.18 5.68 10.82
C SER A 73 -3.79 5.14 12.20
N SER A 74 -3.36 3.87 12.27
CA SER A 74 -2.81 3.27 13.50
C SER A 74 -1.29 3.55 13.67
N HIS A 75 -0.63 4.08 12.63
CA HIS A 75 0.81 4.30 12.45
C HIS A 75 1.09 5.60 11.68
N ALA A 76 0.66 6.73 12.26
CA ALA A 76 0.49 8.01 11.58
C ALA A 76 1.73 8.57 10.82
N GLU A 77 2.94 8.15 11.21
CA GLU A 77 4.19 8.69 10.64
C GLU A 77 4.80 7.81 9.53
N ASP A 78 4.20 6.65 9.22
CA ASP A 78 4.87 5.61 8.42
C ASP A 78 4.31 5.45 6.99
N GLY A 79 3.28 6.22 6.59
CA GLY A 79 2.56 6.03 5.32
C GLY A 79 2.46 7.27 4.43
N MET A 80 2.72 7.10 3.12
CA MET A 80 2.48 8.13 2.10
C MET A 80 1.80 7.52 0.88
N LEU A 81 0.79 8.20 0.32
CA LEU A 81 0.20 7.85 -0.97
C LEU A 81 0.66 8.83 -2.03
N ILE A 82 1.10 8.30 -3.18
CA ILE A 82 1.44 9.08 -4.36
C ILE A 82 0.56 8.58 -5.50
N SER A 83 -0.29 9.46 -6.03
CA SER A 83 -1.06 9.17 -7.24
C SER A 83 -0.32 9.70 -8.46
N LEU A 84 -0.18 8.86 -9.47
CA LEU A 84 0.38 9.20 -10.76
C LEU A 84 -0.74 9.29 -11.78
N ALA A 85 -0.88 10.42 -12.45
CA ALA A 85 -1.86 10.63 -13.51
C ALA A 85 -1.19 11.20 -14.76
N GLN A 86 -1.64 10.78 -15.94
CA GLN A 86 -1.17 11.36 -17.20
C GLN A 86 -2.07 12.54 -17.58
N THR A 87 -1.49 13.71 -17.82
CA THR A 87 -2.21 14.91 -18.25
C THR A 87 -1.40 15.59 -19.35
N ASP A 88 -2.02 15.82 -20.51
CA ASP A 88 -1.39 16.47 -21.67
C ASP A 88 -0.09 15.80 -22.16
N GLY A 89 0.03 14.48 -21.97
CA GLY A 89 1.21 13.70 -22.37
C GLY A 89 2.30 13.61 -21.30
N ASP A 90 2.22 14.40 -20.22
CA ASP A 90 3.13 14.37 -19.09
C ASP A 90 2.57 13.54 -17.92
N ILE A 91 3.45 12.89 -17.16
CA ILE A 91 3.08 12.21 -15.90
C ILE A 91 3.19 13.23 -14.76
N LYS A 92 2.08 13.47 -14.06
CA LYS A 92 2.01 14.30 -12.86
C LYS A 92 1.84 13.42 -11.63
N ALA A 93 2.58 13.75 -10.57
CA ALA A 93 2.49 13.10 -9.27
C ALA A 93 1.79 14.02 -8.27
N THR A 94 0.76 13.50 -7.61
CA THR A 94 0.08 14.16 -6.49
C THR A 94 0.38 13.38 -5.21
N VAL A 95 0.95 14.07 -4.22
CA VAL A 95 1.28 13.48 -2.92
C VAL A 95 0.12 13.75 -1.97
N PHE A 96 -0.36 12.70 -1.32
CA PHE A 96 -1.41 12.79 -0.30
C PHE A 96 -0.83 12.38 1.06
N ASN A 97 -0.93 13.30 2.02
CA ASN A 97 -0.64 13.01 3.42
C ASN A 97 -1.89 12.45 4.12
N GLU A 98 -1.78 12.06 5.39
CA GLU A 98 -2.88 11.48 6.16
C GLU A 98 -4.14 12.36 6.23
N GLY A 99 -3.97 13.67 6.34
CA GLY A 99 -5.08 14.62 6.37
C GLY A 99 -5.82 14.72 5.04
N ASP A 100 -5.09 14.60 3.93
CA ASP A 100 -5.67 14.57 2.58
C ASP A 100 -6.29 13.19 2.26
N LEU A 101 -5.73 12.13 2.82
CA LEU A 101 -6.19 10.74 2.63
C LEU A 101 -7.61 10.52 3.18
N GLU A 102 -7.95 11.06 4.36
CA GLU A 102 -9.31 10.94 4.93
C GLU A 102 -10.38 11.64 4.08
N ILE A 103 -9.99 12.68 3.32
CA ILE A 103 -10.89 13.43 2.44
C ILE A 103 -11.18 12.63 1.17
N ILE A 104 -10.16 11.97 0.59
CA ILE A 104 -10.28 11.19 -0.66
C ILE A 104 -11.15 9.95 -0.48
N THR A 105 -11.17 9.30 0.69
CA THR A 105 -12.10 8.17 0.90
C THR A 105 -13.54 8.60 1.08
N ARG A 106 -13.80 9.84 1.52
CA ARG A 106 -15.15 10.38 1.70
C ARG A 106 -15.72 10.95 0.41
N GLU A 107 -14.91 11.61 -0.39
CA GLU A 107 -15.29 12.05 -1.73
C GLU A 107 -14.84 10.99 -2.72
N SER A 108 -15.76 10.20 -3.27
CA SER A 108 -15.51 9.24 -4.34
C SER A 108 -15.00 9.95 -5.61
N ILE A 109 -13.78 10.47 -5.58
CA ILE A 109 -13.13 11.12 -6.71
C ILE A 109 -12.59 9.98 -7.57
N GLU A 110 -13.26 9.74 -8.69
CA GLU A 110 -12.75 8.92 -9.78
C GLU A 110 -11.35 9.43 -10.17
N VAL A 111 -10.31 8.71 -9.73
CA VAL A 111 -8.98 8.84 -10.32
C VAL A 111 -9.08 8.15 -11.69
N ARG A 112 -9.28 8.96 -12.73
CA ARG A 112 -9.20 8.54 -14.13
C ARG A 112 -7.89 9.02 -14.73
#